data_AF-A0AAP2URV3-F1
#
_entry.id   AF-A0AAP2URV3-F1
#
_cell.length_a   1.000
_cell.length_b   1.000
_cell.length_c   1.000
_cell.angle_alpha   90.00
_cell.angle_beta   90.00
_cell.angle_gamma   90.00
#
_symmetry.space_group_name_H-M   'P 1'
#
loop_
_entity.id
_entity.type
_entity.pdbx_description
1 polymer ?
#
loop_
_entity_poly.entity_id
_entity_poly.type
_entity_poly.pdbx_seq_one_letter_code
_entity_poly.pdbx_strand_id
1 'polypeptide(L)' 'MITLRKVDKRNIWSIVRLKVHDEQQSFVATNTESMLQAYTTMTEGGVALPFGIYDEESLIGFVMFGYG' A
#
# COMPACT_ATOMS: atom_id res chain seq x y z
N MET A 1 18.85 1.29 2.78
CA MET A 1 18.63 0.72 1.42
C MET A 1 17.14 0.55 1.22
N ILE A 2 16.59 1.07 0.12
CA ILE A 2 15.14 1.01 -0.12
C ILE A 2 14.72 -0.37 -0.61
N THR A 3 13.71 -0.95 0.02
CA THR A 3 13.13 -2.25 -0.34
C THR A 3 11.61 -2.19 -0.45
N LEU A 4 11.05 -2.98 -1.36
CA LEU A 4 9.62 -3.20 -1.49
C LEU A 4 9.27 -4.53 -0.84
N ARG A 5 8.46 -4.49 0.23
CA ARG A 5 8.03 -5.68 0.96
C ARG A 5 6.56 -5.95 0.68
N LYS A 6 6.23 -7.18 0.25
CA LYS A 6 4.83 -7.58 0.02
C LYS A 6 4.01 -7.35 1.29
N VAL A 7 2.75 -6.95 1.10
CA VAL A 7 1.82 -6.83 2.22
C VAL A 7 1.46 -8.23 2.73
N ASP A 8 1.53 -8.41 4.05
CA ASP A 8 1.13 -9.62 4.75
C ASP A 8 0.57 -9.28 6.14
N LYS A 9 0.17 -10.31 6.89
CA LYS A 9 -0.44 -10.15 8.23
C LYS A 9 0.43 -9.39 9.24
N ARG A 10 1.74 -9.32 9.04
CA ARG A 10 2.71 -8.68 9.94
C ARG A 10 2.78 -7.17 9.72
N ASN A 11 2.60 -6.71 8.48
CA ASN A 11 2.80 -5.30 8.13
C ASN A 11 1.51 -4.57 7.70
N ILE A 12 0.43 -5.27 7.39
CA ILE A 12 -0.81 -4.66 6.87
C ILE A 12 -1.33 -3.54 7.76
N TRP A 13 -1.35 -3.74 9.09
CA TRP A 13 -1.86 -2.74 10.04
C TRP A 13 -0.98 -1.49 10.11
N SER A 14 0.33 -1.65 9.98
CA SER A 14 1.26 -0.50 9.92
C SER A 14 1.08 0.28 8.63
N ILE A 15 0.86 -0.43 7.50
CA ILE A 15 0.66 0.19 6.18
C ILE A 15 -0.66 0.97 6.14
N VAL A 16 -1.78 0.41 6.58
CA VAL A 16 -3.07 1.12 6.55
C VAL A 16 -3.13 2.30 7.52
N ARG A 17 -2.27 2.31 8.56
CA ARG A 17 -2.12 3.43 9.51
C ARG A 17 -1.14 4.50 9.05
N LEU A 18 -0.32 4.24 8.04
CA LEU A 18 0.60 5.22 7.49
C LEU A 18 -0.20 6.35 6.84
N LYS A 19 0.06 7.58 7.27
CA LYS A 19 -0.62 8.78 6.77
C LYS A 19 0.37 9.69 6.08
N VAL A 20 -0.09 10.29 4.99
CA VAL A 20 0.59 11.42 4.37
C VAL A 20 0.40 12.68 5.21
N HIS A 21 1.18 13.73 4.92
CA HIS A 21 0.94 15.04 5.52
C HIS A 21 -0.44 15.58 5.13
N ASP A 22 -1.03 16.45 5.95
CA ASP A 22 -2.39 16.97 5.73
C ASP A 22 -2.54 17.66 4.36
N GLU A 23 -1.51 18.36 3.90
CA GLU A 23 -1.43 19.02 2.59
C GLU A 23 -1.50 18.02 1.42
N GLN A 24 -1.17 16.75 1.65
CA GLN A 24 -1.13 15.71 0.63
C GLN A 24 -2.42 14.88 0.57
N GLN A 25 -3.28 14.96 1.60
CA GLN A 25 -4.45 14.07 1.73
C GLN A 25 -5.44 14.20 0.57
N SER A 26 -5.55 15.37 -0.06
CA SER A 26 -6.44 15.57 -1.21
C SER A 26 -5.95 14.95 -2.52
N PHE A 27 -4.68 14.53 -2.59
CA PHE A 27 -4.07 14.00 -3.81
C PHE A 27 -4.06 12.48 -3.88
N VAL A 28 -4.26 11.80 -2.75
CA VAL A 28 -4.15 10.34 -2.65
C VAL A 28 -5.28 9.76 -1.81
N ALA A 29 -5.75 8.57 -2.21
CA ALA A 29 -6.66 7.79 -1.39
C ALA A 29 -5.94 7.28 -0.13
N THR A 30 -6.72 6.88 0.87
CA THR A 30 -6.13 6.23 2.04
C THR A 30 -5.54 4.88 1.67
N ASN A 31 -4.53 4.43 2.41
CA ASN A 31 -3.99 3.08 2.23
C ASN A 31 -5.05 2.01 2.52
N THR A 32 -6.03 2.28 3.39
CA THR A 32 -7.17 1.39 3.63
C THR A 32 -8.02 1.20 2.36
N GLU A 33 -8.43 2.29 1.71
CA GLU A 33 -9.22 2.23 0.47
C GLU A 33 -8.44 1.53 -0.64
N SER A 34 -7.15 1.84 -0.77
CA SER A 34 -6.25 1.20 -1.74
C SER A 34 -6.19 -0.32 -1.53
N MET A 35 -6.13 -0.78 -0.28
CA MET A 35 -6.12 -2.22 0.05
C MET A 35 -7.46 -2.90 -0.24
N LEU A 36 -8.58 -2.22 0.00
CA LEU A 36 -9.91 -2.75 -0.36
C LEU A 36 -10.06 -2.89 -1.88
N GLN A 37 -9.60 -1.90 -2.64
CA GLN A 37 -9.59 -1.96 -4.11
C GLN A 37 -8.66 -3.07 -4.62
N ALA A 38 -7.50 -3.27 -4.00
CA ALA A 38 -6.59 -4.36 -4.34
C ALA A 38 -7.29 -5.71 -4.15
N TYR A 39 -7.98 -5.90 -3.03
CA TYR A 39 -8.72 -7.12 -2.75
C TYR A 39 -9.80 -7.40 -3.80
N THR A 40 -10.67 -6.42 -4.09
CA THR A 40 -11.75 -6.60 -5.09
C THR A 40 -11.18 -6.87 -6.48
N THR A 41 -10.17 -6.11 -6.91
CA THR A 41 -9.47 -6.30 -8.19
C THR A 41 -8.95 -7.73 -8.33
N MET A 42 -8.27 -8.24 -7.29
CA MET A 42 -7.73 -9.59 -7.30
C MET A 42 -8.83 -10.67 -7.33
N THR A 43 -9.95 -10.46 -6.62
CA THR A 43 -11.08 -11.41 -6.63
C THR A 43 -11.81 -11.45 -7.96
N GLU A 44 -11.74 -10.38 -8.74
CA GLU A 44 -12.31 -10.29 -10.10
C GLU A 44 -11.36 -10.80 -11.19
N GLY A 45 -10.18 -11.31 -10.81
CA GLY A 45 -9.18 -11.83 -11.74
C GLY A 45 -8.23 -10.77 -12.32
N GLY A 46 -8.31 -9.53 -11.86
CA GLY A 46 -7.36 -8.47 -12.19
C GLY A 46 -6.05 -8.58 -11.41
N VAL A 47 -5.07 -7.74 -11.76
CA VAL A 47 -3.77 -7.70 -11.08
C VAL A 47 -3.63 -6.43 -10.25
N ALA A 48 -3.48 -6.62 -8.94
CA ALA A 48 -3.05 -5.60 -7.99
C ALA A 48 -1.93 -6.14 -7.10
N LEU A 49 -0.83 -5.40 -6.99
CA LEU A 49 0.39 -5.80 -6.28
C LEU A 49 0.78 -4.70 -5.28
N PRO A 50 0.22 -4.73 -4.05
CA PRO A 50 0.57 -3.77 -3.00
C PRO A 50 1.89 -4.13 -2.30
N PHE A 51 2.68 -3.11 -1.98
CA PHE A 51 3.94 -3.20 -1.25
C PHE A 51 4.07 -2.07 -0.23
N GLY A 52 4.67 -2.37 0.92
CA GLY A 52 5.24 -1.35 1.78
C GLY A 52 6.64 -0.95 1.27
N ILE A 53 6.95 0.34 1.30
CA ILE A 53 8.28 0.88 1.00
C ILE A 53 9.03 1.00 2.33
N TYR A 54 10.19 0.37 2.41
CA TYR A 54 11.01 0.35 3.61
C TYR A 54 12.39 0.93 3.33
N ASP A 55 12.88 1.79 4.22
CA ASP A 55 14.30 2.06 4.35
C ASP A 55 14.83 1.26 5.54
N GLU A 56 15.63 0.25 5.24
CA GLU A 56 16.01 -0.78 6.20
C GLU A 56 14.76 -1.43 6.82
N GLU A 57 14.50 -1.23 8.12
CA GLU A 57 13.32 -1.74 8.84
C GLU A 57 12.21 -0.70 9.03
N SER A 58 12.45 0.57 8.68
CA SER A 58 11.44 1.62 8.81
C SER A 58 10.47 1.59 7.63
N LEU A 59 9.17 1.44 7.92
CA LEU A 59 8.11 1.64 6.94
C LEU A 59 7.98 3.13 6.64
N ILE A 60 8.34 3.53 5.42
CA ILE A 60 8.36 4.94 4.98
C ILE A 60 7.34 5.26 3.89
N GLY A 61 6.67 4.25 3.34
CA GLY A 61 5.73 4.47 2.24
C GLY A 61 4.92 3.25 1.86
N PHE A 62 4.06 3.44 0.86
CA PHE A 62 3.21 2.43 0.25
C PHE A 62 3.21 2.65 -1.26
N VAL A 63 3.24 1.56 -2.03
CA VAL A 63 3.09 1.59 -3.48
C VAL A 63 2.26 0.39 -3.92
N MET A 64 1.45 0.59 -4.95
CA MET A 64 0.67 -0.47 -5.56
C MET A 64 0.86 -0.42 -7.07
N PHE A 65 1.20 -1.57 -7.65
CA PHE A 65 1.24 -1.73 -9.11
C PHE A 65 0.00 -2.49 -9.55
N GLY A 66 -0.57 -2.08 -10.68
CA GLY A 66 -1.63 -2.80 -11.36
C GLY A 66 -1.37 -2.80 -12.86
N TYR A 67 -1.80 -3.86 -13.53
CA TYR A 67 -1.77 -3.98 -14.98
C TYR A 67 -2.89 -4.90 -15.44
N GLY A 68 -3.29 -4.74 -16.70
CA GLY A 68 -4.35 -5.48 -17.36
C GLY A 68 -4.07 -5.58 -18.85
#